data_AF-A0A843HSJ2-F1
#
_entry.id   AF-A0A843HSJ2-F1
#
_cell.length_a   1.000
_cell.length_b   1.000
_cell.length_c   1.000
_cell.angle_alpha   90.00
_cell.angle_beta   90.00
_cell.angle_gamma   90.00
#
_symmetry.space_group_name_H-M   'P 1'
#
loop_
_entity.id
_entity.type
_entity.pdbx_description
1 polymer ?
#
loop_
_entity_poly.entity_id
_entity_poly.type
_entity_poly.pdbx_seq_one_letter_code
_entity_poly.pdbx_strand_id
1 'polypeptide(L)' 'MNDKLLFEMINCVGRECAMRKNVYPKWIIQGRLTKEKAEREQYLMEQVKGLLQAIYNKNAPPEVIQQTLQYGEG' A
#
# COMPACT_ATOMS: atom_id res chain seq x y z
N MET A 1 -12.86 6.27 -9.91
CA MET A 1 -11.92 6.81 -8.89
C MET A 1 -11.14 7.99 -9.49
N ASN A 2 -11.03 9.13 -8.79
CA ASN A 2 -10.33 10.31 -9.32
C ASN A 2 -8.81 10.27 -9.02
N ASP A 3 -8.00 10.90 -9.89
CA ASP A 3 -6.53 10.89 -9.80
C ASP A 3 -6.01 11.48 -8.48
N LYS A 4 -6.73 12.44 -7.91
CA LYS A 4 -6.40 13.07 -6.62
C LYS A 4 -6.48 12.06 -5.46
N LEU A 5 -7.55 11.27 -5.40
CA LEU A 5 -7.77 10.25 -4.38
C LEU A 5 -6.71 9.15 -4.49
N LEU A 6 -6.39 8.70 -5.71
CA LEU A 6 -5.31 7.73 -5.94
C LEU A 6 -3.97 8.25 -5.43
N PHE A 7 -3.64 9.51 -5.71
CA PHE A 7 -2.43 10.15 -5.21
C PHE A 7 -2.40 10.23 -3.68
N GLU A 8 -3.52 10.59 -3.05
CA GLU A 8 -3.67 10.60 -1.59
C GLU A 8 -3.48 9.20 -0.98
N MET A 9 -4.04 8.16 -1.59
CA MET A 9 -3.86 6.76 -1.18
C MET A 9 -2.40 6.31 -1.30
N ILE A 10 -1.73 6.59 -2.41
CA ILE A 10 -0.29 6.28 -2.61
C ILE A 10 0.55 6.93 -1.52
N ASN A 11 0.29 8.21 -1.22
CA ASN A 11 1.01 8.94 -0.17
C ASN A 11 0.72 8.37 1.22
N CYS A 12 -0.53 8.01 1.51
CA CYS A 12 -0.93 7.40 2.78
C CYS A 12 -0.16 6.08 3.01
N VAL A 13 -0.24 5.15 2.06
CA VAL A 13 0.45 3.85 2.13
C VAL A 13 1.97 4.05 2.17
N GLY A 14 2.51 5.05 1.45
CA GLY A 14 3.91 5.42 1.50
C GLY A 14 4.40 5.83 2.90
N ARG A 15 3.62 6.64 3.62
CA ARG A 15 3.92 7.03 5.01
C ARG A 15 3.86 5.83 5.95
N GLU A 16 2.86 4.97 5.79
CA GLU A 16 2.72 3.74 6.58
C GLU A 16 3.94 2.82 6.40
N CYS A 17 4.38 2.57 5.15
CA CYS A 17 5.59 1.79 4.89
C CYS A 17 6.83 2.40 5.56
N ALA A 18 6.98 3.73 5.51
CA ALA A 18 8.11 4.42 6.14
C ALA A 18 8.06 4.32 7.68
N MET A 19 6.87 4.48 8.27
CA MET A 19 6.67 4.30 9.71
C MET A 19 7.04 2.88 10.14
N ARG A 20 6.54 1.86 9.44
CA ARG A 20 6.80 0.45 9.75
C ARG A 20 8.29 0.12 9.70
N LYS A 21 9.04 0.63 8.71
CA LYS A 21 10.50 0.49 8.64
C LYS A 21 11.22 1.02 9.88
N ASN A 22 10.70 2.08 10.51
CA ASN A 22 11.27 2.66 11.72
C ASN A 22 10.80 1.99 13.01
N VAL A 23 9.55 1.51 13.04
CA VAL A 23 8.89 1.01 14.26
C VAL A 23 9.07 -0.50 14.44
N TYR A 24 8.96 -1.28 13.37
CA TYR A 24 9.01 -2.75 13.42
C TYR A 24 10.29 -3.29 14.02
N PRO A 25 11.50 -2.76 13.73
CA PRO A 25 12.71 -3.23 14.39
C PRO A 25 12.64 -3.13 15.91
N LYS A 26 12.11 -2.02 16.44
CA LYS A 26 11.94 -1.82 17.88
C LYS A 26 10.92 -2.80 18.46
N TRP A 27 9.81 -3.03 17.76
CA TRP A 27 8.78 -3.97 18.21
C TRP A 27 9.24 -5.43 18.17
N ILE A 28 10.12 -5.80 17.23
CA ILE A 28 10.75 -7.12 17.18
C ILE A 28 11.66 -7.31 18.40
N ILE A 29 12.53 -6.34 18.69
CA ILE A 29 13.42 -6.39 19.87
C ILE A 29 12.60 -6.48 21.18
N GLN A 30 11.45 -5.81 21.23
CA GLN A 30 10.53 -5.84 22.38
C GLN A 30 9.64 -7.09 22.43
N GLY A 31 9.73 -8.01 21.46
CA GLY A 31 8.90 -9.21 21.39
C GLY A 31 7.41 -8.96 21.08
N ARG A 32 7.06 -7.75 20.63
CA ARG A 32 5.68 -7.35 20.28
C ARG A 32 5.27 -7.76 18.87
N LEU A 33 6.24 -8.10 18.02
CA LEU A 33 6.06 -8.48 16.62
C LEU A 33 7.13 -9.50 16.24
N THR A 34 6.76 -10.59 15.56
CA THR A 34 7.77 -11.52 15.02
C THR A 34 8.39 -10.95 13.75
N LYS A 35 9.63 -11.35 13.46
CA LYS A 35 10.34 -10.91 12.24
C LYS A 35 9.56 -11.33 10.99
N GLU A 36 9.05 -12.56 10.95
CA GLU A 36 8.31 -13.08 9.80
C GLU A 36 7.03 -12.27 9.55
N LYS A 37 6.31 -11.91 10.62
CA LYS A 37 5.10 -11.10 10.50
C LYS A 37 5.42 -9.67 10.04
N ALA A 38 6.48 -9.07 10.58
CA ALA A 38 6.94 -7.75 10.17
C ALA A 38 7.29 -7.71 8.68
N GLU A 39 8.05 -8.69 8.19
CA GLU A 39 8.44 -8.82 6.79
C GLU A 39 7.23 -9.05 5.88
N ARG A 40 6.31 -9.94 6.29
CA ARG A 40 5.08 -10.23 5.54
C ARG A 40 4.20 -9.00 5.38
N GLU A 41 3.98 -8.26 6.47
CA GLU A 41 3.17 -7.04 6.47
C GLU A 41 3.83 -5.92 5.67
N GLN A 42 5.15 -5.77 5.78
CA GLN A 42 5.91 -4.81 4.99
C GLN A 42 5.80 -5.11 3.50
N TYR A 43 5.99 -6.37 3.10
CA TYR A 43 5.85 -6.81 1.72
C TYR A 43 4.44 -6.52 1.18
N LEU A 44 3.39 -6.85 1.94
CA LEU A 44 2.00 -6.57 1.53
C LEU A 44 1.76 -5.08 1.28
N MET A 45 2.22 -4.21 2.18
CA MET A 45 2.04 -2.76 2.02
C MET A 45 2.80 -2.21 0.82
N GLU A 46 4.00 -2.74 0.54
CA GLU A 46 4.76 -2.37 -0.66
C GLU A 46 4.04 -2.81 -1.94
N GLN A 47 3.42 -4.00 -1.95
CA GLN A 47 2.60 -4.46 -3.08
C GLN A 47 1.35 -3.60 -3.28
N VAL A 48 0.65 -3.21 -2.20
CA VAL A 48 -0.49 -2.29 -2.26
C VAL A 48 -0.06 -0.96 -2.89
N LYS A 49 1.07 -0.40 -2.43
CA LYS A 49 1.61 0.84 -2.99
C LYS A 49 1.92 0.70 -4.49
N GLY A 50 2.56 -0.40 -4.88
CA GLY A 50 2.91 -0.68 -6.28
C GLY A 50 1.67 -0.78 -7.17
N LEU A 51 0.61 -1.45 -6.70
CA LEU A 51 -0.66 -1.55 -7.42
C LEU A 51 -1.31 -0.18 -7.60
N LEU A 52 -1.39 0.62 -6.54
CA LEU A 52 -1.95 1.97 -6.62
C LEU A 52 -1.17 2.86 -7.60
N GLN A 53 0.16 2.75 -7.61
CA GLN A 53 1.02 3.46 -8.57
C GLN A 53 0.80 2.98 -10.01
N ALA A 54 0.64 1.67 -10.23
CA ALA A 54 0.34 1.13 -11.55
C ALA A 54 -1.00 1.64 -12.07
N ILE A 55 -2.02 1.72 -11.21
CA ILE A 55 -3.34 2.28 -11.55
C ILE A 55 -3.21 3.77 -11.88
N TYR A 56 -2.54 4.55 -11.02
CA TYR A 56 -2.32 5.99 -11.22
C TYR A 56 -1.58 6.30 -12.52
N ASN A 57 -0.56 5.50 -12.85
CA ASN A 57 0.21 5.64 -14.08
C ASN A 57 -0.48 5.02 -15.30
N LYS A 58 -1.67 4.43 -15.16
CA LYS A 58 -2.42 3.72 -16.22
C LYS A 58 -1.64 2.57 -16.86
N ASN A 59 -0.70 1.99 -16.11
CA ASN A 59 0.13 0.85 -16.52
C ASN A 59 -0.34 -0.47 -15.90
N ALA A 60 -1.43 -0.45 -15.13
CA ALA A 60 -2.06 -1.66 -14.60
C ALA A 60 -2.86 -2.41 -15.67
N PRO A 61 -3.08 -3.73 -15.52
CA PRO A 61 -3.97 -4.49 -16.40
C PRO A 61 -5.34 -3.81 -16.51
N PRO A 62 -5.94 -3.73 -17.72
CA PRO A 62 -7.22 -3.05 -17.94
C PRO A 62 -8.34 -3.50 -17.02
N GLU A 63 -8.36 -4.78 -16.62
CA GLU A 63 -9.38 -5.35 -15.72
C GLU A 63 -9.33 -4.70 -14.32
N VAL A 64 -8.12 -4.37 -13.84
CA VAL A 64 -7.89 -3.69 -12.56
C VAL A 64 -8.33 -2.23 -12.65
N ILE A 65 -8.05 -1.57 -13.78
CA ILE A 65 -8.47 -0.18 -14.02
C ILE A 65 -10.01 -0.12 -14.09
N GLN A 66 -10.66 -1.07 -14.76
CA GLN A 66 -12.12 -1.10 -14.88
C GLN A 66 -12.82 -1.37 -13.54
N GLN A 67 -12.36 -2.35 -12.75
CA GLN A 67 -12.94 -2.62 -11.43
C GLN A 67 -12.79 -1.43 -10.47
N THR A 68 -11.67 -0.71 -10.55
CA THR A 68 -11.43 0.46 -9.69
C THR A 68 -12.21 1.71 -10.09
N LEU A 69 -12.73 1.78 -11.32
CA LEU A 69 -13.67 2.82 -11.77
C LEU A 69 -15.11 2.54 -11.30
N GLN A 70 -15.51 1.27 -11.20
CA GLN A 70 -16.88 0.85 -10.86
C GLN A 70 -17.28 1.09 -9.39
N TYR A 71 -16.34 1.07 -8.44
CA TYR A 71 -16.61 1.28 -7.00
C TYR A 71 -16.69 2.76 -6.57
N GLY A 72 -16.61 3.71 -7.52
CA GLY A 72 -16.60 5.16 -7.23
C GLY A 72 -17.93 5.89 -7.41
N GLU A 73 -19.02 5.19 -7.73
CA GLU A 73 -20.36 5.78 -7.98
C GLU A 73 -21.44 5.25 -7.02
N GLY A 74 -21.06 4.89 -5.79
CA GLY A 74 -21.97 4.50 -4.71
C GLY A 74 -22.04 5.55 -3.61
#